data_AF-A0A958IXW3-F1
#
_entry.id   AF-A0A958IXW3-F1
#
_cell.length_a   1.000
_cell.length_b   1.000
_cell.length_c   1.000
_cell.angle_alpha   90.00
_cell.angle_beta   90.00
_cell.angle_gamma   90.00
#
_symmetry.space_group_name_H-M   'P 1'
#
loop_
_entity.id
_entity.type
_entity.pdbx_description
1 polymer ?
#
loop_
_entity_poly.entity_id
_entity_poly.type
_entity_poly.pdbx_seq_one_letter_code
_entity_poly.pdbx_strand_id
1 'polypeptide(L)'
;MHNGHLIIAETIRDRCKLDKIFFIPANIHPLKDNHTIQSARHRLKMLRLAVAKNTGFAVSAFELNRPEVSYSIDTVRHFRSQFPPPSHALFFLLGADNVNQFHLWKSPDALVQLCRFIAFRRPGFQLAS
;
A
#
# COMPACT_ATOMS: atom_id res chain seq x y z
N MET A 1 8.52 -7.52 5.11
CA MET A 1 9.15 -6.66 4.09
C MET A 1 10.47 -7.27 3.69
N HIS A 2 10.86 -7.15 2.43
CA HIS A 2 12.14 -7.64 1.90
C HIS A 2 12.57 -6.75 0.72
N ASN A 3 13.80 -6.94 0.22
CA ASN A 3 14.39 -6.07 -0.82
C ASN A 3 13.56 -5.98 -2.10
N GLY A 4 12.94 -7.08 -2.54
CA GLY A 4 12.02 -7.07 -3.69
C GLY A 4 10.92 -5.99 -3.63
N HIS A 5 10.30 -5.75 -2.46
CA HIS A 5 9.30 -4.67 -2.34
C HIS A 5 9.93 -3.28 -2.45
N LEU A 6 11.13 -3.09 -1.91
CA LEU A 6 11.83 -1.81 -1.94
C LEU A 6 12.30 -1.45 -3.36
N ILE A 7 12.85 -2.42 -4.09
CA ILE A 7 13.31 -2.25 -5.47
C ILE A 7 12.12 -1.88 -6.38
N ILE A 8 11.01 -2.60 -6.25
CA ILE A 8 9.80 -2.33 -7.03
C ILE A 8 9.25 -0.94 -6.70
N ALA A 9 9.14 -0.60 -5.40
CA ALA A 9 8.67 0.71 -4.99
C ALA A 9 9.54 1.84 -5.55
N GLU A 10 10.86 1.71 -5.48
CA GLU A 10 11.78 2.73 -6.01
C GLU A 10 11.66 2.85 -7.53
N THR A 11 11.57 1.71 -8.23
CA THR A 11 11.38 1.67 -9.67
C THR A 11 10.08 2.38 -10.08
N ILE A 12 8.98 2.15 -9.35
CA ILE A 12 7.70 2.81 -9.61
C ILE A 12 7.82 4.31 -9.33
N ARG A 13 8.42 4.69 -8.20
CA ARG A 13 8.63 6.10 -7.82
C ARG A 13 9.36 6.84 -8.95
N ASP A 14 10.47 6.28 -9.42
CA ASP A 14 11.34 6.92 -10.40
C ASP A 14 10.75 6.95 -11.81
N ARG A 15 10.02 5.90 -12.22
CA ARG A 15 9.35 5.83 -13.53
C ARG A 15 8.10 6.69 -13.60
N CYS A 16 7.30 6.71 -12.54
CA CYS A 16 6.07 7.49 -12.46
C CYS A 16 6.29 8.91 -11.93
N LYS A 17 7.55 9.29 -11.62
CA LYS A 17 7.93 10.61 -11.09
C LYS A 17 7.14 10.99 -9.84
N LEU A 18 6.99 10.03 -8.92
CA LEU A 18 6.31 10.26 -7.66
C LEU A 18 7.27 10.90 -6.66
N ASP A 19 6.81 11.90 -5.92
CA ASP A 19 7.64 12.55 -4.89
C ASP A 19 7.87 11.61 -3.68
N LYS A 20 6.85 10.81 -3.35
CA LYS A 20 6.85 9.98 -2.14
C LYS A 20 6.03 8.72 -2.28
N ILE A 21 6.51 7.63 -1.66
CA ILE A 21 5.76 6.38 -1.46
C ILE A 21 5.56 6.15 0.02
N PHE A 22 4.29 5.90 0.39
CA PHE A 22 3.92 5.51 1.74
C PHE A 22 3.72 4.01 1.83
N PHE A 23 4.46 3.37 2.72
CA PHE A 23 4.23 1.98 3.11
C PHE A 23 3.30 1.93 4.30
N ILE A 24 2.23 1.15 4.17
CA ILE A 24 1.12 1.09 5.14
C ILE A 24 0.95 -0.37 5.55
N PRO A 25 1.42 -0.77 6.74
CA PRO A 25 1.22 -2.12 7.23
C PRO A 25 -0.21 -2.28 7.77
N ALA A 26 -0.96 -3.23 7.20
CA ALA A 26 -2.31 -3.57 7.65
C ALA A 26 -2.34 -4.09 9.09
N ASN A 27 -3.35 -3.70 9.87
CA ASN A 27 -3.55 -4.21 11.22
C ASN A 27 -4.16 -5.61 11.20
N ILE A 28 -5.41 -5.68 10.74
CA ILE A 28 -6.16 -6.90 10.52
C ILE A 28 -6.38 -7.03 9.02
N HIS A 29 -5.77 -8.06 8.41
CA HIS A 29 -6.00 -8.35 7.01
C HIS A 29 -7.33 -9.11 6.87
N PRO A 30 -8.30 -8.63 6.09
CA PRO A 30 -9.64 -9.23 5.99
C PRO A 30 -9.69 -10.69 5.50
N LEU A 31 -8.56 -11.26 5.07
CA LEU A 31 -8.45 -12.54 4.36
C LEU A 31 -7.34 -13.46 4.92
N LYS A 32 -6.73 -13.13 6.07
CA LYS A 32 -5.67 -13.97 6.68
C LYS A 32 -5.94 -14.20 8.16
N ASP A 33 -5.73 -15.43 8.61
CA ASP A 33 -5.75 -15.79 10.04
C ASP A 33 -4.63 -15.07 10.79
N ASN A 34 -5.00 -14.28 11.79
CA ASN A 34 -4.07 -13.45 12.58
C ASN A 34 -3.19 -14.27 13.54
N HIS A 35 -3.38 -15.58 13.64
CA HIS A 35 -2.72 -16.44 14.64
C HIS A 35 -1.19 -16.59 14.46
N THR A 36 -0.63 -16.19 13.31
CA THR A 36 0.82 -16.30 13.01
C THR A 36 1.50 -14.98 12.67
N ILE A 37 0.80 -13.85 12.79
CA ILE A 37 1.35 -12.55 12.41
C ILE A 37 2.21 -11.99 13.54
N GLN A 38 3.50 -11.69 13.27
CA GLN A 38 4.35 -10.94 14.20
C GLN A 38 3.63 -9.68 14.68
N SER A 39 3.83 -9.32 15.95
CA SER A 39 3.16 -8.15 16.56
C SER A 39 3.20 -6.93 15.64
N ALA A 40 2.07 -6.21 15.55
CA ALA A 40 1.96 -4.99 14.73
C ALA A 40 3.14 -4.03 14.95
N ARG A 41 3.59 -3.93 16.20
CA ARG A 41 4.76 -3.15 16.63
C ARG A 41 6.06 -3.61 15.96
N HIS A 42 6.32 -4.92 15.88
CA HIS A 42 7.50 -5.46 15.21
C HIS A 42 7.47 -5.21 13.70
N ARG A 43 6.32 -5.43 13.05
CA ARG A 43 6.15 -5.14 11.62
C ARG A 43 6.41 -3.67 11.31
N LEU A 44 5.87 -2.76 12.12
CA LEU A 44 6.11 -1.32 11.98
C LEU A 44 7.58 -0.96 12.15
N LYS A 45 8.25 -1.50 13.19
CA LYS A 45 9.67 -1.25 13.45
C LYS A 45 10.55 -1.74 12.30
N MET A 46 10.34 -2.98 11.84
CA MET A 46 11.08 -3.54 10.70
C MET A 46 10.87 -2.72 9.43
N LEU A 47 9.64 -2.29 9.16
CA LEU A 47 9.32 -1.48 7.99
C LEU A 47 10.01 -0.11 8.04
N ARG A 48 10.02 0.56 9.20
CA ARG A 48 10.75 1.83 9.40
C ARG A 48 12.24 1.68 9.14
N LEU A 49 12.86 0.61 9.68
CA LEU A 49 14.28 0.33 9.43
C LEU A 49 14.56 0.06 7.95
N ALA A 50 13.67 -0.68 7.27
CA ALA A 50 13.83 -1.04 5.86
C ALA A 50 13.81 0.17 4.92
N VAL A 51 13.10 1.25 5.27
CA VAL A 51 12.97 2.45 4.42
C VAL A 51 13.78 3.65 4.90
N ALA A 52 14.45 3.57 6.05
CA ALA A 52 15.07 4.72 6.72
C ALA A 52 16.11 5.49 5.87
N LYS A 53 16.75 4.82 4.91
CA LYS A 53 17.80 5.42 4.06
C LYS A 53 17.29 6.03 2.75
N ASN A 54 15.98 5.93 2.47
CA ASN A 54 15.39 6.45 1.24
C ASN A 54 14.40 7.58 1.57
N THR A 55 14.77 8.81 1.21
CA THR A 55 14.00 10.03 1.51
C THR A 55 12.65 10.11 0.78
N GLY A 56 12.53 9.42 -0.37
CA GLY A 56 11.26 9.30 -1.09
C GLY A 56 10.34 8.23 -0.50
N PHE A 57 10.73 7.53 0.57
CA PHE A 57 9.90 6.55 1.25
C PHE A 57 9.46 7.06 2.64
N ALA A 58 8.25 6.69 3.02
CA ALA A 58 7.75 6.90 4.38
C ALA A 58 6.88 5.72 4.83
N VAL A 59 6.67 5.65 6.15
CA VAL A 59 5.82 4.63 6.77
C VAL A 59 4.67 5.32 7.48
N SER A 60 3.44 4.91 7.19
CA SER A 60 2.27 5.33 7.96
C SER A 60 1.80 4.21 8.87
N ALA A 61 1.58 4.52 10.15
CA ALA A 61 0.99 3.60 11.11
C ALA A 61 -0.54 3.70 11.16
N PHE A 62 -1.16 4.42 10.21
CA PHE A 62 -2.60 4.72 10.22
C PHE A 62 -3.47 3.47 10.44
N GLU A 63 -3.25 2.41 9.66
CA GLU A 63 -4.03 1.17 9.79
C GLU A 63 -3.76 0.47 11.12
N LEU A 64 -2.52 0.46 11.62
CA LEU A 64 -2.14 -0.17 12.90
C LEU A 64 -2.74 0.52 14.13
N ASN A 65 -3.04 1.81 14.03
CA ASN A 65 -3.61 2.59 15.13
C ASN A 65 -5.13 2.42 15.24
N ARG A 66 -5.74 1.57 14.40
CA ARG A 66 -7.18 1.35 14.35
C ARG A 66 -7.53 -0.09 14.67
N PRO A 67 -8.52 -0.36 15.53
CA PRO A 67 -8.90 -1.72 15.89
C PRO A 67 -9.67 -2.43 14.77
N GLU A 68 -10.19 -1.69 13.79
CA GLU A 68 -10.99 -2.26 12.71
C GLU A 68 -10.17 -2.99 11.63
N VAL A 69 -10.87 -3.77 10.81
CA VAL A 69 -10.34 -4.35 9.57
C VAL A 69 -9.75 -3.25 8.68
N SER A 70 -8.55 -3.50 8.15
CA SER A 70 -7.84 -2.55 7.30
C SER A 70 -8.38 -2.61 5.86
N TYR A 71 -9.42 -1.81 5.57
CA TYR A 71 -9.95 -1.64 4.22
C TYR A 71 -9.22 -0.51 3.47
N SER A 72 -8.78 -0.80 2.24
CA SER A 72 -8.04 0.16 1.41
C SER A 72 -8.80 1.47 1.15
N ILE A 73 -10.14 1.43 1.06
CA ILE A 73 -10.97 2.64 0.89
C ILE A 73 -10.79 3.63 2.05
N ASP A 74 -10.71 3.14 3.29
CA ASP A 74 -10.60 3.98 4.48
C ASP A 74 -9.20 4.62 4.56
N THR A 75 -8.19 3.87 4.14
CA THR A 75 -6.80 4.36 3.99
C THR A 75 -6.68 5.41 2.90
N VAL A 76 -7.25 5.17 1.70
CA VAL A 76 -7.22 6.13 0.61
C VAL A 76 -7.94 7.43 1.00
N ARG A 77 -9.07 7.36 1.71
CA ARG A 77 -9.77 8.55 2.23
C ARG A 77 -8.90 9.36 3.19
N HIS A 78 -8.22 8.70 4.12
CA HIS A 78 -7.30 9.35 5.06
C HIS A 78 -6.12 10.06 4.37
N PHE A 79 -5.56 9.46 3.31
CA PHE A 79 -4.50 10.11 2.54
C PHE A 79 -5.05 11.21 1.63
N ARG A 80 -6.24 11.04 1.07
CA ARG A 80 -6.88 12.06 0.23
C ARG A 80 -7.22 13.33 1.02
N SER A 81 -7.60 13.21 2.30
CA SER A 81 -7.82 14.39 3.16
C SER A 81 -6.54 15.13 3.52
N GLN A 82 -5.40 14.42 3.63
CA GLN A 82 -4.09 15.04 3.88
C GLN A 82 -3.45 15.62 2.61
N PHE A 83 -3.73 15.01 1.46
CA PHE A 83 -3.19 15.38 0.15
C PHE A 83 -4.33 15.67 -0.83
N PRO A 84 -5.03 16.82 -0.66
CA PRO A 84 -6.17 17.16 -1.48
C PRO A 84 -5.76 17.56 -2.91
N PRO A 85 -6.58 17.24 -3.92
CA PRO A 85 -6.44 17.77 -5.27
C PRO A 85 -6.79 19.27 -5.33
N PRO A 86 -6.34 20.01 -6.35
CA PRO A 86 -5.50 19.55 -7.47
C PRO A 86 -4.01 19.48 -7.12
N SER A 87 -3.60 20.02 -5.97
CA SER A 87 -2.19 20.12 -5.58
C SER A 87 -1.48 18.78 -5.45
N HIS A 88 -2.23 17.70 -5.17
CA HIS A 88 -1.67 16.36 -5.02
C HIS A 88 -2.43 15.30 -5.81
N ALA A 89 -1.69 14.56 -6.63
CA ALA A 89 -2.15 13.31 -7.21
C ALA A 89 -1.87 12.16 -6.24
N LEU A 90 -2.87 11.29 -6.04
CA LEU A 90 -2.73 10.11 -5.17
C LEU A 90 -2.75 8.85 -6.04
N PHE A 91 -1.79 7.98 -5.80
CA PHE A 91 -1.65 6.70 -6.49
C PHE A 91 -1.73 5.53 -5.51
N PHE A 92 -2.46 4.48 -5.87
CA PHE A 92 -2.52 3.22 -5.15
C PHE A 92 -1.72 2.17 -5.90
N LEU A 93 -0.64 1.68 -5.27
CA LEU A 93 0.22 0.65 -5.83
C LEU A 93 -0.30 -0.73 -5.41
N LEU A 94 -0.60 -1.60 -6.37
CA LEU A 94 -1.01 -2.98 -6.11
C LEU A 94 -0.24 -3.98 -6.95
N GLY A 95 0.00 -5.17 -6.37
CA GLY A 95 0.52 -6.29 -7.14
C GLY A 95 -0.54 -6.75 -8.15
N ALA A 96 -0.10 -7.09 -9.36
CA ALA A 96 -0.99 -7.49 -10.46
C ALA A 96 -1.85 -8.72 -10.12
N ASP A 97 -1.39 -9.56 -9.19
CA ASP A 97 -2.14 -10.68 -8.61
C ASP A 97 -3.44 -10.23 -7.90
N ASN A 98 -3.50 -9.00 -7.39
CA ASN A 98 -4.68 -8.47 -6.71
C ASN A 98 -5.69 -7.83 -7.67
N VAL A 99 -5.30 -7.55 -8.92
CA VAL A 99 -6.17 -6.88 -9.91
C VAL A 99 -7.42 -7.73 -10.17
N ASN A 100 -7.25 -9.06 -10.34
CA ASN A 100 -8.38 -9.97 -10.60
C ASN A 100 -9.38 -10.04 -9.44
N GLN A 101 -8.95 -9.74 -8.21
CA GLN A 101 -9.79 -9.76 -7.01
C GLN A 101 -10.24 -8.37 -6.57
N PHE A 102 -9.89 -7.31 -7.31
CA PHE A 102 -10.19 -5.93 -6.93
C PHE A 102 -11.70 -5.67 -6.75
N HIS A 103 -12.54 -6.33 -7.56
CA HIS A 103 -13.99 -6.23 -7.47
C HIS A 103 -14.56 -6.75 -6.13
N LEU A 104 -13.80 -7.56 -5.38
CA LEU A 104 -14.20 -8.07 -4.06
C LEU A 104 -13.81 -7.11 -2.93
N TRP A 105 -13.07 -6.04 -3.22
CA TRP A 105 -12.66 -5.07 -2.21
C TRP A 105 -13.84 -4.22 -1.76
N LYS A 106 -13.78 -3.69 -0.54
CA LYS A 106 -14.81 -2.78 -0.03
C LYS A 106 -14.82 -1.48 -0.84
N SER A 107 -15.96 -1.19 -1.47
CA SER A 107 -16.21 0.05 -2.23
C SER A 107 -15.19 0.30 -3.37
N PRO A 108 -15.06 -0.62 -4.35
CA PRO A 108 -14.08 -0.53 -5.42
C PRO A 108 -14.33 0.67 -6.34
N ASP A 109 -15.59 1.00 -6.61
CA ASP A 109 -15.98 2.17 -7.42
C ASP A 109 -15.53 3.48 -6.77
N ALA A 110 -15.71 3.61 -5.45
CA ALA A 110 -15.25 4.79 -4.73
C ALA A 110 -13.71 4.88 -4.72
N LEU A 111 -13.02 3.75 -4.65
CA LEU A 111 -11.56 3.70 -4.67
C LEU A 111 -10.98 4.26 -5.97
N VAL A 112 -11.53 3.87 -7.13
CA VAL A 112 -11.07 4.36 -8.43
C VAL A 112 -11.37 5.84 -8.67
N GLN A 113 -12.37 6.40 -8.00
CA GLN A 113 -12.64 7.85 -8.03
C GLN A 113 -11.68 8.65 -7.14
N LEU A 114 -11.19 8.04 -6.06
CA LEU A 114 -10.35 8.73 -5.08
C LEU A 114 -8.86 8.71 -5.40
N CYS A 115 -8.37 7.79 -6.21
CA CYS A 115 -6.95 7.66 -6.55
C CYS A 115 -6.71 6.95 -7.89
N ARG A 116 -5.51 7.11 -8.44
CA ARG A 116 -5.07 6.40 -9.65
C ARG A 116 -4.40 5.09 -9.27
N PHE A 117 -4.58 4.03 -10.04
CA PHE A 117 -3.99 2.72 -9.74
C PHE A 117 -2.70 2.50 -10.54
N ILE A 118 -1.69 1.92 -9.88
CA ILE A 118 -0.46 1.43 -10.52
C ILE A 118 -0.33 -0.05 -10.17
N ALA A 119 -0.63 -0.91 -11.14
CA ALA A 119 -0.43 -2.35 -11.02
C ALA A 119 1.01 -2.74 -11.36
N PHE A 120 1.65 -3.57 -10.53
CA PHE A 120 3.01 -4.03 -10.77
C PHE A 120 3.12 -5.56 -10.71
N ARG A 121 3.96 -6.14 -11.56
CA ARG A 121 4.27 -7.57 -11.52
C ARG A 121 5.31 -7.83 -10.44
N ARG A 122 5.05 -8.82 -9.59
CA ARG A 122 6.07 -9.35 -8.68
C ARG A 122 6.86 -10.44 -9.41
N PRO A 123 8.20 -10.39 -9.43
CA PRO A 123 9.02 -11.50 -9.92
C PRO A 123 8.61 -12.79 -9.19
N GLY A 124 8.21 -13.82 -9.94
CA GLY A 124 7.68 -15.08 -9.41
C GLY A 124 6.17 -15.30 -9.57
N PHE A 125 5.40 -14.32 -10.05
CA PHE A 125 3.98 -14.48 -10.41
C PHE A 125 3.79 -14.20 -11.92
N GLN A 126 3.35 -15.20 -12.68
CA GLN A 126 2.95 -15.03 -14.08
C GLN A 126 1.56 -14.41 -14.14
N LEU A 127 1.39 -13.43 -15.05
CA LEU A 127 0.05 -13.04 -15.49
C LEU A 127 -0.48 -14.21 -16.31
N ALA A 128 -1.63 -14.77 -15.94
CA ALA A 128 -2.35 -15.64 -16.85
C ALA A 128 -2.72 -14.79 -18.07
N SER A 129 -2.11 -15.13 -19.20
CA SER A 129 -2.44 -14.65 -20.55
C SER A 129 -3.76 -15.23 -21.01
#